data_AF-A0A8S9XC49-F1
#
_entry.id   AF-A0A8S9XC49-F1
#
_cell.length_a   1.000
_cell.length_b   1.000
_cell.length_c   1.000
_cell.angle_alpha   90.00
_cell.angle_beta   90.00
_cell.angle_gamma   90.00
#
_symmetry.space_group_name_H-M   'P 1'
#
loop_
_entity.id
_entity.type
_entity.pdbx_description
1 polymer ?
#
loop_
_entity_poly.entity_id
_entity_poly.type
_entity_poly.pdbx_seq_one_letter_code
_entity_poly.pdbx_strand_id
1 'polypeptide(L)'
;MEDGFRVYNCDPLKEKERHDFQDGGLAHVEMLFRCNYLALVGGGLHPKYPPDKVLIWDDQKKQEAISLQFLLPSEPQQLHVFETSPNPKGLCVLCPNSDNSVLAYPGRRPGEVRLVDLADTERRHLEVMAHEAPLACIALNLLQGTRLATASVK
;
A
#
# COMPACT_ATOMS: atom_id res chain seq x y z
N MET A 1 -5.87 21.02 -4.05
CA MET A 1 -4.66 20.82 -3.22
C MET A 1 -3.98 19.60 -3.82
N GLU A 2 -3.37 19.80 -4.99
CA GLU A 2 -2.62 18.77 -5.71
C GLU A 2 -1.13 19.10 -5.65
N ASP A 3 -0.72 19.94 -4.70
CA ASP A 3 0.52 20.68 -4.70
C ASP A 3 1.43 20.27 -3.55
N GLY A 4 1.34 19.03 -3.05
CA GLY A 4 2.18 18.61 -1.93
C GLY A 4 1.65 17.45 -1.10
N PHE A 5 2.25 17.27 0.07
CA PHE A 5 1.74 16.40 1.14
C PHE A 5 1.89 17.06 2.51
N ARG A 6 1.10 16.56 3.47
CA ARG A 6 1.13 17.02 4.87
C ARG A 6 1.04 15.83 5.80
N VAL A 7 1.79 15.89 6.89
CA VAL A 7 1.78 14.87 7.96
C VAL A 7 1.23 15.51 9.22
N TYR A 8 0.27 14.83 9.86
CA TYR A 8 -0.36 15.30 11.08
C TYR A 8 -0.16 14.28 12.20
N ASN A 9 0.07 14.77 13.41
CA ASN A 9 -0.22 14.00 14.62
C ASN A 9 -1.72 14.05 14.86
N CYS A 10 -2.32 12.94 15.29
CA CYS A 10 -3.73 12.88 15.64
C CYS A 10 -4.01 13.26 17.10
N ASP A 11 -3.01 13.10 17.99
CA ASP A 11 -3.13 13.38 19.42
C ASP A 11 -1.84 14.00 20.00
N PRO A 12 -1.84 15.31 20.33
CA PRO A 12 -2.87 16.28 19.93
C PRO A 12 -2.90 16.47 18.41
N LEU A 13 -4.05 16.86 17.85
CA LEU A 13 -4.17 17.17 16.42
C LEU A 13 -3.26 18.34 16.05
N LYS A 14 -2.18 18.07 15.33
CA LYS A 14 -1.17 19.07 14.97
C LYS A 14 -0.47 18.70 13.66
N GLU A 15 -0.31 19.68 12.77
CA GLU A 15 0.55 19.53 11.59
C GLU A 15 2.00 19.35 12.06
N LYS A 16 2.60 18.22 11.68
CA LYS A 16 3.99 17.86 11.97
C LYS A 16 4.90 18.35 10.85
N GLU A 17 4.48 18.16 9.61
CA GLU A 17 5.28 18.44 8.42
C GLU A 17 4.40 18.84 7.25
N ARG A 18 4.94 19.70 6.39
CA ARG A 18 4.32 20.10 5.11
C ARG A 18 5.41 20.21 4.05
N HIS A 19 5.14 19.59 2.92
CA HIS A 19 5.98 19.72 1.75
C HIS A 19 5.13 20.12 0.56
N ASP A 20 5.30 21.36 0.11
CA ASP A 20 4.57 21.92 -1.02
C ASP A 20 5.45 21.87 -2.28
N PHE A 21 4.87 21.47 -3.41
CA PHE A 21 5.47 21.45 -4.73
C PHE A 21 5.11 22.72 -5.50
N GLN A 22 6.04 23.21 -6.33
CA GLN A 22 5.77 24.32 -7.25
C GLN A 22 4.88 23.91 -8.42
N ASP A 23 4.95 22.63 -8.80
CA ASP A 23 4.17 22.04 -9.88
C ASP A 23 4.12 20.51 -9.68
N GLY A 24 2.98 19.95 -10.06
CA GLY A 24 2.63 18.53 -10.06
C GLY A 24 2.12 17.97 -8.73
N GLY A 25 1.34 16.89 -8.81
CA GLY A 25 0.67 16.27 -7.67
C GLY A 25 0.94 14.79 -7.43
N LEU A 26 0.39 14.31 -6.31
CA LEU A 26 0.50 12.93 -5.83
C LEU A 26 -0.88 12.26 -5.80
N ALA A 27 -0.93 11.00 -6.21
CA ALA A 27 -2.10 10.13 -6.04
C ALA A 27 -2.08 9.41 -4.68
N HIS A 28 -0.90 8.98 -4.23
CA HIS A 28 -0.74 8.22 -3.00
C HIS A 28 0.44 8.73 -2.18
N VAL A 29 0.21 8.79 -0.87
CA VAL A 29 1.21 9.10 0.16
C VAL A 29 0.95 8.18 1.33
N GLU A 30 1.84 7.21 1.54
CA GLU A 30 1.71 6.21 2.61
C GLU A 30 2.92 6.27 3.55
N MET A 31 2.67 6.24 4.86
CA MET A 31 3.71 6.26 5.88
C MET A 31 4.04 4.85 6.35
N LEU A 32 5.32 4.57 6.62
CA LEU A 32 5.70 3.38 7.36
C LEU A 32 5.64 3.67 8.87
N PHE A 33 4.50 3.38 9.50
CA PHE A 33 4.27 3.67 10.91
C PHE A 33 4.59 5.14 11.26
N ARG A 34 5.33 5.36 12.36
CA ARG A 34 5.80 6.67 12.83
C ARG A 34 7.30 6.88 12.53
N CYS A 35 7.79 6.41 11.38
CA CYS A 35 9.16 6.71 10.94
C CYS A 35 9.19 7.94 10.01
N ASN A 36 10.38 8.25 9.48
CA ASN A 36 10.65 9.34 8.54
C ASN A 36 10.48 8.95 7.06
N TYR A 37 10.12 7.70 6.75
CA TYR A 37 9.95 7.25 5.38
C TYR A 37 8.49 7.32 4.93
N LEU A 38 8.30 7.90 3.74
CA LEU A 38 7.01 7.96 3.06
C LEU A 38 7.14 7.36 1.65
N ALA A 39 6.14 6.60 1.22
CA ALA A 39 6.00 6.14 -0.16
C ALA A 39 5.10 7.12 -0.92
N LEU A 40 5.62 7.67 -2.02
CA LEU A 40 4.94 8.67 -2.85
C LEU A 40 4.70 8.10 -4.26
N VAL A 41 3.50 8.31 -4.80
CA VAL A 41 3.15 8.00 -6.19
C VAL A 41 2.55 9.24 -6.84
N GLY A 42 3.08 9.63 -8.00
CA GLY A 42 2.57 10.78 -8.74
C GLY A 42 1.17 10.54 -9.30
N GLY A 43 0.34 11.58 -9.36
CA GLY A 43 -1.02 11.48 -9.89
C GLY A 43 -1.68 12.84 -10.14
N GLY A 44 -2.95 12.81 -10.53
CA GLY A 44 -3.71 13.99 -10.94
C GLY A 44 -3.53 14.34 -12.42
N LEU A 45 -3.96 15.53 -12.83
CA LEU A 45 -3.83 16.01 -14.22
C LEU A 45 -2.37 16.26 -14.60
N HIS A 46 -1.56 16.70 -13.63
CA HIS A 46 -0.13 16.96 -13.78
C HIS A 46 0.60 16.20 -12.66
N PRO A 47 1.04 14.95 -12.89
CA PRO A 47 1.68 14.17 -11.84
C PRO A 47 3.10 14.64 -11.58
N LYS A 48 3.50 14.77 -10.31
CA LYS A 48 4.86 15.20 -9.92
C LYS A 48 5.93 14.19 -10.35
N TYR A 49 5.57 12.92 -10.29
CA TYR A 49 6.41 11.78 -10.63
C TYR A 49 5.65 10.86 -11.61
N PRO A 50 6.33 10.02 -12.39
CA PRO A 50 5.65 9.03 -13.22
C PRO A 50 4.73 8.13 -12.38
N PRO A 51 3.49 7.84 -12.83
CA PRO A 51 2.52 7.05 -12.07
C PRO A 51 2.91 5.57 -11.93
N ASP A 52 3.87 5.10 -12.73
CA ASP A 52 4.50 3.78 -12.69
C ASP A 52 5.78 3.75 -11.84
N LYS A 53 6.04 4.81 -11.07
CA LYS A 53 7.17 4.95 -10.16
C LYS A 53 6.66 5.14 -8.72
N VAL A 54 7.23 4.39 -7.78
CA VAL A 54 7.11 4.63 -6.34
C VAL A 54 8.39 5.26 -5.83
N LEU A 55 8.28 6.39 -5.17
CA LEU A 55 9.39 7.10 -4.54
C LEU A 55 9.34 6.90 -3.02
N ILE A 56 10.42 6.41 -2.42
CA ILE A 56 10.59 6.45 -0.97
C ILE A 56 11.32 7.74 -0.60
N TRP A 57 10.59 8.62 0.06
CA TRP A 57 11.07 9.90 0.57
C TRP A 57 11.60 9.74 1.99
N ASP A 58 12.80 10.27 2.26
CA ASP A 58 13.34 10.44 3.60
C ASP A 58 13.03 11.86 4.08
N ASP A 59 12.05 11.98 4.97
CA ASP A 59 11.62 13.26 5.50
C ASP A 59 12.66 13.92 6.41
N GLN A 60 13.52 13.14 7.06
CA GLN A 60 14.58 13.70 7.90
C GLN A 60 15.67 14.34 7.05
N LYS A 61 16.04 13.71 5.92
CA LYS A 61 17.05 14.22 4.99
C LYS A 61 16.48 15.15 3.92
N LYS A 62 15.16 15.21 3.76
CA LYS A 62 14.44 15.95 2.72
C LYS A 62 14.90 15.58 1.31
N GLN A 63 15.01 14.28 1.04
CA GLN A 63 15.45 13.78 -0.27
C GLN A 63 14.84 12.42 -0.63
N GLU A 64 14.96 12.06 -1.91
CA GLU A 64 14.73 10.71 -2.42
C GLU A 64 15.74 9.73 -1.80
N ALA A 65 15.23 8.70 -1.14
CA ALA A 65 16.05 7.61 -0.60
C ALA A 65 16.10 6.42 -1.56
N ILE A 66 14.95 6.03 -2.12
CA ILE A 66 14.81 4.88 -3.00
C ILE A 66 13.80 5.21 -4.10
N SER A 67 14.03 4.68 -5.30
CA SER A 67 13.07 4.73 -6.40
C SER A 67 12.80 3.34 -6.95
N LEU A 68 11.53 2.97 -7.00
CA LEU A 68 11.03 1.73 -7.55
C LEU A 68 10.28 2.00 -8.85
N GLN A 69 10.62 1.27 -9.91
CA GLN A 69 9.92 1.34 -11.20
C GLN A 69 9.30 -0.02 -11.49
N PHE A 70 7.99 -0.07 -11.76
CA PHE A 70 7.29 -1.35 -11.87
C PHE A 70 7.64 -2.16 -13.12
N LEU A 71 8.09 -1.49 -14.19
CA LEU A 71 8.35 -2.13 -15.49
C LEU A 71 9.84 -2.28 -15.79
N LEU A 72 10.71 -1.83 -14.89
CA LEU A 72 12.15 -1.80 -15.09
C LEU A 72 12.85 -2.35 -13.85
N PRO A 73 14.00 -3.04 -14.01
CA PRO A 73 14.81 -3.42 -12.86
C PRO A 73 15.20 -2.17 -12.06
N SER A 74 14.85 -2.16 -10.79
CA SER A 74 15.27 -1.14 -9.83
C SER A 74 15.86 -1.81 -8.60
N GLU A 75 16.76 -1.11 -7.92
CA GLU A 75 17.06 -1.42 -6.53
C GLU A 75 16.02 -0.72 -5.64
N PRO A 76 15.41 -1.40 -4.65
CA PRO A 76 15.66 -2.74 -4.12
C PRO A 76 15.13 -3.90 -4.97
N GLN A 77 15.66 -5.10 -4.70
CA GLN A 77 15.35 -6.35 -5.41
C GLN A 77 13.90 -6.81 -5.19
N GLN A 78 13.23 -7.16 -6.28
CA GLN A 78 11.93 -7.83 -6.25
C GLN A 78 12.08 -9.27 -5.74
N LEU A 79 11.43 -9.60 -4.63
CA LEU A 79 11.51 -10.93 -4.00
C LEU A 79 10.51 -11.92 -4.58
N HIS A 80 9.26 -11.50 -4.82
CA HIS A 80 8.20 -12.38 -5.31
C HIS A 80 7.15 -11.59 -6.11
N VAL A 81 6.44 -12.27 -7.02
CA VAL A 81 5.33 -11.71 -7.79
C VAL A 81 4.14 -12.67 -7.71
N PHE A 82 3.03 -12.17 -7.20
CA PHE A 82 1.78 -12.95 -7.13
C PHE A 82 0.88 -12.62 -8.32
N GLU A 83 0.44 -13.66 -9.04
CA GLU A 83 -0.62 -13.48 -10.03
C GLU A 83 -1.97 -13.25 -9.36
N THR A 84 -2.62 -12.15 -9.74
CA THR A 84 -3.95 -11.75 -9.25
C THR A 84 -4.98 -11.77 -10.38
N SER A 85 -6.26 -11.83 -10.02
CA SER A 85 -7.36 -11.48 -10.93
C SER A 85 -7.48 -9.96 -11.06
N PRO A 86 -8.22 -9.44 -12.05
CA PRO A 86 -8.43 -8.00 -12.19
C PRO A 86 -8.90 -7.35 -10.88
N ASN A 87 -8.11 -6.41 -10.39
CA ASN A 87 -8.36 -5.69 -9.14
C ASN A 87 -8.43 -4.17 -9.39
N PRO A 88 -9.45 -3.68 -10.11
CA PRO A 88 -9.53 -2.28 -10.54
C PRO A 88 -9.65 -1.28 -9.37
N LYS A 89 -10.06 -1.76 -8.19
CA LYS A 89 -10.14 -0.95 -6.96
C LYS A 89 -8.84 -0.97 -6.14
N GLY A 90 -7.83 -1.75 -6.55
CA GLY A 90 -6.59 -1.88 -5.80
C GLY A 90 -6.77 -2.42 -4.38
N LEU A 91 -7.77 -3.30 -4.16
CA LEU A 91 -8.02 -3.86 -2.83
C LEU A 91 -6.87 -4.77 -2.42
N CYS A 92 -6.16 -4.40 -1.37
CA CYS A 92 -5.21 -5.24 -0.66
C CYS A 92 -5.00 -4.67 0.74
N VAL A 93 -4.53 -5.52 1.66
CA VAL A 93 -4.11 -5.07 2.97
C VAL A 93 -2.94 -5.92 3.45
N LEU A 94 -1.96 -5.27 4.04
CA LEU A 94 -0.76 -5.89 4.59
C LEU A 94 -0.75 -5.72 6.11
N CYS A 95 -0.47 -6.78 6.85
CA CYS A 95 -0.07 -6.70 8.24
C CYS A 95 1.44 -6.37 8.30
N PRO A 96 1.84 -5.19 8.78
CA PRO A 96 3.25 -4.80 8.80
C PRO A 96 4.04 -5.37 9.98
N ASN A 97 3.47 -6.30 10.76
CA ASN A 97 4.18 -6.98 11.85
C ASN A 97 5.16 -8.02 11.28
N SER A 98 6.43 -7.95 11.65
CA SER A 98 7.49 -8.88 11.20
C SER A 98 7.27 -10.32 11.66
N ASP A 99 6.62 -10.54 12.80
CA ASP A 99 6.36 -11.88 13.34
C ASP A 99 5.16 -12.56 12.66
N ASN A 100 4.30 -11.76 12.02
CA ASN A 100 3.12 -12.24 11.32
C ASN A 100 2.83 -11.34 10.11
N SER A 101 3.67 -11.46 9.09
CA SER A 101 3.63 -10.65 7.88
C SER A 101 2.66 -11.25 6.87
N VAL A 102 1.39 -10.88 6.99
CA VAL A 102 0.31 -11.43 6.16
C VAL A 102 -0.16 -10.40 5.15
N LEU A 103 -0.18 -10.78 3.87
CA LEU A 103 -0.81 -10.02 2.79
C LEU A 103 -2.16 -10.63 2.45
N ALA A 104 -3.22 -9.83 2.44
CA ALA A 104 -4.55 -10.23 1.98
C ALA A 104 -4.99 -9.43 0.75
N TYR A 105 -5.51 -10.12 -0.27
CA TYR A 105 -6.01 -9.52 -1.50
C TYR A 105 -7.15 -10.36 -2.12
N PRO A 106 -7.99 -9.81 -3.01
CA PRO A 106 -9.04 -10.56 -3.69
C PRO A 106 -8.50 -11.80 -4.43
N GLY A 107 -9.18 -12.92 -4.27
CA GLY A 107 -8.93 -14.15 -5.01
C GLY A 107 -9.51 -14.13 -6.43
N ARG A 108 -9.37 -15.26 -7.14
CA ARG A 108 -9.81 -15.37 -8.55
C ARG A 108 -11.32 -15.43 -8.68
N ARG A 109 -12.02 -15.93 -7.65
CA ARG A 109 -13.47 -16.03 -7.61
C ARG A 109 -14.10 -14.80 -6.94
N PRO A 110 -15.31 -14.37 -7.37
CA PRO A 110 -16.06 -13.34 -6.65
C PRO A 110 -16.20 -13.68 -5.16
N GLY A 111 -15.92 -12.70 -4.30
CA GLY A 111 -16.03 -12.83 -2.84
C GLY A 111 -14.94 -13.68 -2.16
N GLU A 112 -13.99 -14.22 -2.93
CA GLU A 112 -12.82 -14.93 -2.41
C GLU A 112 -11.75 -13.95 -1.93
N VAL A 113 -11.13 -14.24 -0.79
CA VAL A 113 -9.92 -13.57 -0.30
C VAL A 113 -8.78 -14.56 -0.24
N ARG A 114 -7.61 -14.15 -0.71
CA ARG A 114 -6.35 -14.87 -0.54
C ARG A 114 -5.52 -14.24 0.56
N LEU A 115 -4.99 -15.07 1.45
CA LEU A 115 -4.01 -14.68 2.46
C LEU A 115 -2.69 -15.40 2.16
N VAL A 116 -1.62 -14.62 2.17
CA VAL A 116 -0.25 -15.08 1.92
C VAL A 116 0.62 -14.70 3.11
N ASP A 117 1.39 -15.66 3.59
CA ASP A 117 2.47 -15.42 4.54
C ASP A 117 3.69 -14.93 3.76
N LEU A 118 4.10 -13.68 3.99
CA LEU A 118 5.25 -13.09 3.30
C LEU A 118 6.59 -13.56 3.89
N ALA A 119 6.61 -14.23 5.03
CA ALA A 119 7.81 -14.87 5.56
C ALA A 119 8.10 -16.22 4.85
N ASP A 120 7.07 -16.84 4.27
CA ASP A 120 7.17 -18.09 3.50
C ASP A 120 6.25 -18.03 2.27
N THR A 121 6.73 -17.38 1.20
CA THR A 121 5.96 -17.16 -0.02
C THR A 121 5.74 -18.43 -0.85
N GLU A 122 6.46 -19.51 -0.55
CA GLU A 122 6.30 -20.80 -1.22
C GLU A 122 5.18 -21.64 -0.58
N ARG A 123 4.75 -21.26 0.62
CA ARG A 123 3.62 -21.90 1.30
C ARG A 123 2.33 -21.68 0.52
N ARG A 124 1.51 -22.72 0.45
CA ARG A 124 0.18 -22.64 -0.18
C ARG A 124 -0.64 -21.52 0.45
N HIS A 125 -1.14 -20.63 -0.40
CA HIS A 125 -2.01 -19.52 0.00
C HIS A 125 -3.27 -20.05 0.70
N LEU A 126 -3.69 -19.35 1.76
CA LEU A 126 -4.98 -19.61 2.38
C LEU A 126 -6.06 -18.90 1.56
N GLU A 127 -7.05 -19.66 1.10
CA GLU A 127 -8.17 -19.15 0.31
C GLU A 127 -9.44 -19.20 1.16
N VAL A 128 -10.10 -18.05 1.33
CA VAL A 128 -11.32 -17.90 2.13
C VAL A 128 -12.44 -17.40 1.25
N MET A 129 -13.49 -18.20 1.10
CA MET A 129 -14.75 -17.73 0.49
C MET A 129 -15.50 -16.89 1.52
N ALA A 130 -15.35 -15.57 1.46
CA ALA A 130 -15.93 -14.65 2.42
C ALA A 130 -17.34 -14.20 2.01
N HIS A 131 -17.60 -14.09 0.70
CA HIS A 131 -18.87 -13.61 0.15
C HIS A 131 -19.22 -14.36 -1.14
N GLU A 132 -20.49 -14.28 -1.56
CA GLU A 132 -20.94 -14.74 -2.89
C GLU A 132 -20.75 -13.66 -3.97
N ALA A 133 -20.75 -12.39 -3.57
CA ALA A 133 -20.56 -11.23 -4.45
C ALA A 133 -19.12 -10.68 -4.38
N PRO A 134 -18.66 -9.92 -5.40
CA PRO A 134 -17.33 -9.31 -5.40
C PRO A 134 -17.03 -8.47 -4.16
N LEU A 135 -15.77 -8.48 -3.72
CA LEU A 135 -15.33 -7.70 -2.57
C LEU A 135 -15.41 -6.19 -2.85
N ALA A 136 -15.87 -5.46 -1.85
CA ALA A 136 -15.88 -4.00 -1.82
C ALA A 136 -14.76 -3.44 -0.93
N CYS A 137 -14.49 -4.09 0.21
CA CYS A 137 -13.49 -3.64 1.19
C CYS A 137 -12.83 -4.83 1.91
N ILE A 138 -11.56 -4.65 2.30
CA ILE A 138 -10.78 -5.62 3.09
C ILE A 138 -9.98 -4.84 4.15
N ALA A 139 -9.93 -5.32 5.39
CA ALA A 139 -9.15 -4.71 6.47
C ALA A 139 -8.56 -5.77 7.42
N LEU A 140 -7.36 -5.50 7.96
CA LEU A 140 -6.65 -6.36 8.94
C LEU A 140 -6.43 -5.61 10.25
N ASN A 141 -6.31 -6.35 11.35
CA ASN A 141 -5.80 -5.80 12.62
C ASN A 141 -4.27 -5.65 12.59
N LEU A 142 -3.79 -4.49 12.14
CA LEU A 142 -2.38 -4.24 11.75
C LEU A 142 -1.29 -4.58 12.76
N LEU A 143 -1.57 -4.59 14.07
CA LEU A 143 -0.54 -4.94 15.08
C LEU A 143 -0.34 -6.45 15.25
N GLN A 144 -1.35 -7.26 14.96
CA GLN A 144 -1.32 -8.71 15.23
C GLN A 144 -1.51 -9.55 13.97
N GLY A 145 -2.22 -9.05 12.95
CA GLY A 145 -2.48 -9.78 11.71
C GLY A 145 -3.35 -11.03 11.86
N THR A 146 -4.06 -11.17 12.97
CA THR A 146 -4.83 -12.37 13.33
C THR A 146 -6.31 -12.31 12.93
N ARG A 147 -6.82 -11.15 12.52
CA ARG A 147 -8.24 -10.93 12.21
C ARG A 147 -8.38 -10.15 10.92
N LEU A 148 -9.23 -10.67 10.04
CA LEU A 148 -9.58 -10.10 8.74
C LEU A 148 -11.06 -9.72 8.72
N ALA A 149 -11.35 -8.49 8.33
CA ALA A 149 -12.71 -8.01 8.06
C ALA A 149 -12.89 -7.80 6.55
N THR A 150 -14.03 -8.22 6.01
CA THR A 150 -14.34 -8.13 4.58
C THR A 150 -15.77 -7.66 4.40
N ALA A 151 -16.02 -6.94 3.30
CA ALA A 151 -17.36 -6.57 2.87
C ALA A 151 -17.48 -6.76 1.35
N SER A 152 -18.65 -7.17 0.88
CA SER A 152 -18.98 -7.31 -0.54
C SER A 152 -19.80 -6.15 -1.07
N VAL A 153 -19.87 -6.05 -2.39
CA VAL A 153 -20.91 -5.25 -3.06
C VAL A 153 -22.27 -5.92 -2.81
N LYS A 154 -23.30 -5.12 -2.53
CA LYS A 154 -24.68 -5.61 -2.36
C LYS A 154 -25.20 -6.31 -3.61
#